data_AF-A0A923B3Y5-F1
#
_entry.id   AF-A0A923B3Y5-F1
#
_cell.length_a   1.000
_cell.length_b   1.000
_cell.length_c   1.000
_cell.angle_alpha   90.00
_cell.angle_beta   90.00
_cell.angle_gamma   90.00
#
_symmetry.space_group_name_H-M   'P 1'
#
loop_
_entity.id
_entity.type
_entity.pdbx_description
1 polymer ?
#
loop_
_entity_poly.entity_id
_entity_poly.type
_entity_poly.pdbx_seq_one_letter_code
_entity_poly.pdbx_strand_id
1 'polypeptide(L)'
;MTHTLLAPSWWTVGTRRWLFTLCLTLWLGSQSFVSTAEAQTQWPQFLGPEGNAHASSTKLPTVVTEDLVRWKTPIHGKGWSSPVIWGDDIWLTTATPDGHKLSVVCIDKPTGRIVLDKLLFEVEKPSEIHDFNSYASPTPVLEGGKAWISFGSYGTACLAGRSGEVLWQRRDLPCEHFRGPGSSPILFENLLIFHMDGFDFQYVVALDKETGRTVWKVDRQVDYGTENGDFKKAFCTPTIIEVDGQPQLISPTSKACLALDPRTGKEIWRIRYKEFSATVRPVYGHGLVFINTGFGKAALHAVDPTGQGDVTETHIKWSAAKGIPSKPSHVLVDDLLFMVHDGGAATCFEATTGKQLWQERLGGNFTSTPLYADGKLWFFSQEGKIKVLKASREFEELGESQLGDGFMASPAVSDDVLYLRSRSNLYRIGSGKVGS
;
A
#
# COMPACT_ATOMS: atom_id res chain seq x y z
N MET A 1 -39.64 -53.21 51.93
CA MET A 1 -40.70 -53.57 52.91
C MET A 1 -40.64 -52.56 54.03
N THR A 2 -41.81 -51.99 54.35
CA THR A 2 -42.23 -51.45 55.68
C THR A 2 -41.34 -50.38 56.33
N HIS A 3 -41.83 -49.14 56.47
CA HIS A 3 -42.57 -48.65 57.65
C HIS A 3 -41.68 -48.70 58.91
N THR A 4 -41.51 -47.69 59.76
CA THR A 4 -42.35 -46.55 60.15
C THR A 4 -41.59 -45.84 61.29
N LEU A 5 -41.79 -44.51 61.38
CA LEU A 5 -41.86 -43.61 62.54
C LEU A 5 -41.33 -44.11 63.91
N LEU A 6 -40.73 -43.21 64.69
CA LEU A 6 -41.37 -42.64 65.89
C LEU A 6 -40.47 -41.58 66.58
N ALA A 7 -41.13 -40.49 66.96
CA ALA A 7 -40.66 -39.35 67.74
C ALA A 7 -40.66 -39.70 69.26
N PRO A 8 -40.77 -38.76 70.25
CA PRO A 8 -40.54 -37.31 70.32
C PRO A 8 -39.78 -36.89 71.62
N SER A 9 -39.84 -35.58 71.94
CA SER A 9 -39.97 -35.01 73.31
C SER A 9 -38.64 -34.62 74.02
N TRP A 10 -38.48 -33.54 74.81
CA TRP A 10 -39.36 -32.57 75.48
C TRP A 10 -38.71 -31.17 75.53
N TRP A 11 -39.55 -30.19 75.87
CA TRP A 11 -39.33 -28.77 76.10
C TRP A 11 -38.33 -28.43 77.22
N THR A 12 -37.62 -27.30 77.12
CA THR A 12 -37.85 -26.12 77.99
C THR A 12 -36.94 -24.94 77.63
N VAL A 13 -37.50 -23.76 77.89
CA VAL A 13 -37.11 -22.41 77.50
C VAL A 13 -35.95 -21.88 78.35
N GLY A 14 -35.03 -21.14 77.71
CA GLY A 14 -34.01 -20.34 78.38
C GLY A 14 -33.51 -19.22 77.47
N THR A 15 -34.10 -18.03 77.63
CA THR A 15 -33.79 -16.79 76.92
C THR A 15 -32.33 -16.33 77.10
N ARG A 16 -31.64 -16.00 76.00
CA ARG A 16 -30.60 -14.96 75.98
C ARG A 16 -30.44 -14.36 74.57
N ARG A 17 -30.76 -13.07 74.48
CA ARG A 17 -30.52 -12.17 73.34
C ARG A 17 -29.02 -12.14 73.01
N TRP A 18 -28.68 -12.40 71.76
CA TRP A 18 -27.38 -12.03 71.18
C TRP A 18 -27.63 -11.05 70.04
N LEU A 19 -26.96 -9.91 70.13
CA LEU A 19 -26.94 -8.83 69.14
C LEU A 19 -26.30 -9.35 67.85
N PHE A 20 -27.01 -9.21 66.73
CA PHE A 20 -26.44 -9.35 65.39
C PHE A 20 -25.62 -8.11 65.07
N THR A 21 -24.30 -8.26 65.01
CA THR A 21 -23.39 -7.27 64.44
C THR A 21 -23.58 -7.28 62.92
N LEU A 22 -24.18 -6.22 62.38
CA LEU A 22 -24.32 -5.98 60.95
C LEU A 22 -22.95 -5.50 60.40
N CYS A 23 -22.18 -6.40 59.79
CA CYS A 23 -20.99 -6.01 59.01
C CYS A 23 -21.45 -5.37 57.68
N LEU A 24 -21.48 -4.04 57.65
CA LEU A 24 -21.67 -3.25 56.44
C LEU A 24 -20.35 -3.23 55.65
N THR A 25 -20.13 -4.23 54.79
CA THR A 25 -19.03 -4.19 53.82
C THR A 25 -19.41 -3.23 52.69
N LEU A 26 -18.84 -2.02 52.72
CA LEU A 26 -18.81 -1.08 51.61
C LEU A 26 -18.06 -1.72 50.43
N TRP A 27 -18.80 -2.26 49.47
CA TRP A 27 -18.27 -2.70 48.19
C TRP A 27 -18.04 -1.44 47.32
N LEU A 28 -16.87 -0.82 47.51
CA LEU A 28 -16.36 0.19 46.58
C LEU A 28 -16.05 -0.53 45.25
N GLY A 29 -17.03 -0.54 44.35
CA GLY A 29 -16.85 -1.03 43.00
C GLY A 29 -15.74 -0.25 42.31
N SER A 30 -14.58 -0.89 42.16
CA SER A 30 -13.54 -0.45 41.24
C SER A 30 -14.10 -0.63 39.83
N GLN A 31 -14.74 0.42 39.29
CA GLN A 31 -14.99 0.48 37.86
C GLN A 31 -13.63 0.60 37.18
N SER A 32 -13.15 -0.54 36.68
CA SER A 32 -12.07 -0.56 35.71
C SER A 32 -12.56 0.23 34.49
N PHE A 33 -12.09 1.47 34.36
CA PHE A 33 -12.15 2.20 33.11
C PHE A 33 -11.33 1.38 32.11
N VAL A 34 -12.00 0.54 31.33
CA VAL A 34 -11.43 0.01 30.10
C VAL A 34 -11.29 1.24 29.19
N SER A 35 -10.10 1.83 29.17
CA SER A 35 -9.74 2.75 28.12
C SER A 35 -9.84 1.96 26.82
N THR A 36 -10.88 2.23 26.04
CA THR A 36 -10.91 1.85 24.64
C THR A 36 -9.79 2.64 23.98
N ALA A 37 -8.58 2.09 23.94
CA ALA A 37 -7.56 2.58 23.04
C ALA A 37 -8.20 2.53 21.65
N GLU A 38 -8.39 3.69 21.02
CA GLU A 38 -8.75 3.73 19.61
C GLU A 38 -7.70 2.89 18.88
N ALA A 39 -8.16 1.89 18.13
CA ALA A 39 -7.26 1.04 17.36
C ALA A 39 -6.51 1.95 16.37
N GLN A 40 -5.19 2.06 16.53
CA GLN A 40 -4.35 2.84 15.64
C GLN A 40 -4.51 2.32 14.21
N THR A 41 -4.91 3.20 13.31
CA THR A 41 -5.07 2.83 11.90
C THR A 41 -3.70 2.62 11.28
N GLN A 42 -3.49 1.45 10.68
CA GLN A 42 -2.22 1.05 10.07
C GLN A 42 -2.21 1.48 8.59
N TRP A 43 -1.02 1.63 8.01
CA TRP A 43 -0.83 1.83 6.57
C TRP A 43 0.34 0.95 6.10
N PRO A 44 0.20 -0.39 6.17
CA PRO A 44 1.33 -1.31 6.19
C PRO A 44 2.08 -1.46 4.86
N GLN A 45 1.48 -1.08 3.73
CA GLN A 45 2.02 -1.34 2.40
C GLN A 45 1.75 -0.18 1.45
N PHE A 46 2.33 -0.26 0.25
CA PHE A 46 2.07 0.69 -0.83
C PHE A 46 0.57 0.83 -1.09
N LEU A 47 0.07 2.07 -1.06
CA LEU A 47 -1.35 2.41 -1.19
C LEU A 47 -2.27 1.89 -0.06
N GLY A 48 -1.71 1.61 1.12
CA GLY A 48 -2.49 1.40 2.34
C GLY A 48 -2.92 -0.04 2.60
N PRO A 49 -3.79 -0.28 3.60
CA PRO A 49 -4.12 -1.62 4.10
C PRO A 49 -4.51 -2.62 3.01
N GLU A 50 -5.37 -2.19 2.08
CA GLU A 50 -5.87 -3.02 0.97
C GLU A 50 -5.10 -2.76 -0.35
N GLY A 51 -4.08 -1.91 -0.33
CA GLY A 51 -3.30 -1.54 -1.52
C GLY A 51 -4.13 -0.87 -2.62
N ASN A 52 -5.16 -0.10 -2.25
CA ASN A 52 -6.10 0.54 -3.18
C ASN A 52 -6.19 2.07 -3.03
N ALA A 53 -5.37 2.66 -2.15
CA ALA A 53 -5.33 4.08 -1.80
C ALA A 53 -6.60 4.61 -1.10
N HIS A 54 -7.31 3.74 -0.37
CA HIS A 54 -8.43 4.14 0.48
C HIS A 54 -7.97 4.33 1.92
N ALA A 55 -8.39 5.43 2.53
CA ALA A 55 -8.29 5.67 3.96
C ALA A 55 -9.69 5.73 4.59
N SER A 56 -9.81 5.19 5.80
CA SER A 56 -11.03 5.26 6.61
C SER A 56 -11.23 6.61 7.32
N SER A 57 -10.29 7.55 7.15
CA SER A 57 -10.36 8.85 7.80
C SER A 57 -11.53 9.70 7.30
N THR A 58 -12.15 10.45 8.21
CA THR A 58 -13.23 11.40 7.89
C THR A 58 -12.88 12.85 8.18
N LYS A 59 -11.63 13.13 8.57
CA LYS A 59 -11.22 14.47 9.07
C LYS A 59 -10.01 15.06 8.34
N LEU A 60 -9.65 14.50 7.18
CA LEU A 60 -8.55 15.04 6.39
C LEU A 60 -8.90 16.44 5.85
N PRO A 61 -7.97 17.40 5.91
CA PRO A 61 -8.21 18.77 5.47
C PRO A 61 -8.31 18.85 3.94
N THR A 62 -9.23 19.67 3.42
CA THR A 62 -9.37 19.94 1.98
C THR A 62 -8.38 21.00 1.46
N VAL A 63 -7.76 21.75 2.36
CA VAL A 63 -6.70 22.72 2.09
C VAL A 63 -5.51 22.37 2.98
N VAL A 64 -4.37 22.04 2.38
CA VAL A 64 -3.17 21.55 3.07
C VAL A 64 -2.08 22.61 3.03
N THR A 65 -1.92 23.34 4.12
CA THR A 65 -0.99 24.47 4.27
C THR A 65 -0.01 24.25 5.42
N GLU A 66 1.07 25.04 5.47
CA GLU A 66 2.14 24.91 6.48
C GLU A 66 1.64 25.02 7.93
N ASP A 67 0.56 25.75 8.22
CA ASP A 67 -0.04 25.86 9.56
C ASP A 67 -0.67 24.55 10.07
N LEU A 68 -0.98 23.60 9.17
CA LEU A 68 -1.46 22.26 9.51
C LEU A 68 -0.33 21.26 9.72
N VAL A 69 0.92 21.62 9.41
CA VAL A 69 2.10 20.79 9.61
C VAL A 69 2.42 20.71 11.10
N ARG A 70 2.37 19.50 11.66
CA ARG A 70 2.68 19.24 13.08
C ARG A 70 4.16 19.02 13.30
N TRP A 71 4.80 18.34 12.37
CA TRP A 71 6.23 18.26 12.25
C TRP A 71 6.59 17.97 10.80
N LYS A 72 7.83 18.33 10.45
CA LYS A 72 8.46 17.90 9.21
C LYS A 72 9.87 17.43 9.50
N THR A 73 10.24 16.31 8.91
CA THR A 73 11.50 15.63 9.18
C THR A 73 12.29 15.55 7.88
N PRO A 74 13.47 16.17 7.81
CA PRO A 74 14.36 16.04 6.66
C PRO A 74 14.74 14.58 6.43
N ILE A 75 14.60 14.11 5.19
CA ILE A 75 15.00 12.76 4.76
C ILE A 75 16.20 12.92 3.84
N HIS A 76 17.31 12.29 4.20
CA HIS A 76 18.54 12.36 3.40
C HIS A 76 18.41 11.55 2.11
N GLY A 77 19.26 11.85 1.13
CA GLY A 77 19.33 11.11 -0.13
C GLY A 77 18.18 11.40 -1.10
N LYS A 78 17.92 10.43 -1.99
CA LYS A 78 16.85 10.44 -2.99
C LYS A 78 16.11 9.10 -2.91
N GLY A 79 14.79 9.12 -2.72
CA GLY A 79 13.97 7.91 -2.67
C GLY A 79 12.49 8.23 -2.88
N TRP A 80 11.78 7.38 -3.62
CA TRP A 80 10.36 7.57 -3.95
C TRP A 80 9.40 6.58 -3.29
N SER A 81 9.88 5.77 -2.33
CA SER A 81 8.95 4.94 -1.54
C SER A 81 7.93 5.79 -0.79
N SER A 82 6.70 5.28 -0.75
CA SER A 82 5.63 5.88 0.05
C SER A 82 5.89 5.59 1.53
N PRO A 83 5.49 6.50 2.45
CA PRO A 83 5.47 6.16 3.87
C PRO A 83 4.55 4.97 4.11
N VAL A 84 5.02 4.03 4.93
CA VAL A 84 4.19 2.95 5.47
C VAL A 84 4.24 2.98 6.99
N ILE A 85 3.12 2.67 7.62
CA ILE A 85 2.89 2.94 9.04
C ILE A 85 2.47 1.65 9.73
N TRP A 86 3.20 1.27 10.78
CA TRP A 86 2.81 0.21 11.69
C TRP A 86 2.91 0.69 13.14
N GLY A 87 1.79 0.77 13.85
CA GLY A 87 1.70 1.39 15.15
C GLY A 87 2.16 2.86 15.12
N ASP A 88 3.22 3.15 15.87
CA ASP A 88 3.88 4.47 15.90
C ASP A 88 5.12 4.56 14.99
N ASP A 89 5.33 3.59 14.11
CA ASP A 89 6.52 3.52 13.25
C ASP A 89 6.18 3.89 11.82
N ILE A 90 6.83 4.92 11.29
CA ILE A 90 6.78 5.27 9.88
C ILE A 90 8.08 4.82 9.22
N TRP A 91 7.98 3.97 8.21
CA TRP A 91 9.12 3.44 7.48
C TRP A 91 9.23 4.04 6.08
N LEU A 92 10.47 4.32 5.69
CA LEU A 92 10.86 4.81 4.37
C LEU A 92 12.14 4.11 3.90
N THR A 93 12.31 4.01 2.58
CA THR A 93 13.60 3.69 1.96
C THR A 93 14.19 4.94 1.33
N THR A 94 15.51 5.07 1.38
CA THR A 94 16.26 6.16 0.71
C THR A 94 17.59 5.65 0.18
N ALA A 95 18.20 6.40 -0.74
CA ALA A 95 19.50 6.08 -1.30
C ALA A 95 20.32 7.34 -1.51
N THR A 96 21.66 7.21 -1.56
CA THR A 96 22.47 8.30 -2.11
C THR A 96 22.09 8.54 -3.58
N PRO A 97 22.15 9.78 -4.09
CA PRO A 97 21.77 10.07 -5.48
C PRO A 97 22.54 9.25 -6.53
N ASP A 98 23.77 8.87 -6.21
CA ASP A 98 24.64 8.01 -7.03
C ASP A 98 24.32 6.50 -6.90
N GLY A 99 23.46 6.09 -5.96
CA GLY A 99 23.04 4.71 -5.76
C GLY A 99 24.00 3.81 -4.98
N HIS A 100 25.15 4.33 -4.54
CA HIS A 100 26.15 3.51 -3.84
C HIS A 100 25.71 3.07 -2.44
N LYS A 101 24.80 3.79 -1.79
CA LYS A 101 24.32 3.50 -0.43
C LYS A 101 22.81 3.48 -0.38
N LEU A 102 22.24 2.37 0.08
CA LEU A 102 20.81 2.14 0.20
C LEU A 102 20.44 1.96 1.67
N SER A 103 19.56 2.83 2.16
CA SER A 103 19.21 2.94 3.58
C SER A 103 17.72 2.78 3.84
N VAL A 104 17.40 2.37 5.06
CA VAL A 104 16.05 2.43 5.62
C VAL A 104 16.02 3.46 6.74
N VAL A 105 14.91 4.18 6.84
CA VAL A 105 14.66 5.18 7.88
C VAL A 105 13.35 4.82 8.59
N CYS A 106 13.38 4.72 9.91
CA CYS A 106 12.18 4.62 10.74
C CYS A 106 12.03 5.90 11.55
N ILE A 107 10.83 6.47 11.52
CA ILE A 107 10.47 7.73 12.17
C ILE A 107 9.37 7.44 13.19
N ASP A 108 9.54 8.00 14.39
CA ASP A 108 8.53 7.97 15.43
C ASP A 108 7.36 8.88 15.04
N LYS A 109 6.20 8.27 14.76
CA LYS A 109 4.98 8.93 14.27
C LYS A 109 4.54 10.11 15.16
N PRO A 110 4.55 10.00 16.50
CA PRO A 110 4.23 11.13 17.38
C PRO A 110 5.16 12.32 17.22
N THR A 111 6.48 12.11 17.31
CA THR A 111 7.46 13.18 17.48
C THR A 111 8.12 13.64 16.19
N GLY A 112 8.03 12.84 15.12
CA GLY A 112 8.76 13.06 13.87
C GLY A 112 10.25 12.76 13.97
N ARG A 113 10.73 12.22 15.10
CA ARG A 113 12.16 11.92 15.27
C ARG A 113 12.53 10.66 14.52
N ILE A 114 13.66 10.68 13.80
CA ILE A 114 14.27 9.48 13.26
C ILE A 114 14.74 8.62 14.43
N VAL A 115 14.20 7.41 14.54
CA VAL A 115 14.56 6.42 15.58
C VAL A 115 15.44 5.30 15.05
N LEU A 116 15.51 5.15 13.72
CA LEU A 116 16.45 4.28 13.01
C LEU A 116 16.85 4.95 11.71
N ASP A 117 18.15 5.05 11.45
CA ASP A 117 18.71 5.36 10.13
C ASP A 117 19.81 4.34 9.86
N LYS A 118 19.53 3.37 8.99
CA LYS A 118 20.39 2.20 8.78
C LYS A 118 20.77 2.10 7.32
N LEU A 119 22.07 2.22 7.05
CA LEU A 119 22.65 1.74 5.81
C LEU A 119 22.45 0.21 5.73
N LEU A 120 21.67 -0.23 4.74
CA LEU A 120 21.31 -1.64 4.59
C LEU A 120 22.15 -2.33 3.52
N PHE A 121 22.39 -1.65 2.40
CA PHE A 121 23.20 -2.20 1.31
C PHE A 121 24.14 -1.15 0.73
N GLU A 122 25.39 -1.56 0.52
CA GLU A 122 26.32 -0.88 -0.38
C GLU A 122 26.28 -1.54 -1.77
N VAL A 123 26.38 -0.72 -2.81
CA VAL A 123 26.37 -1.11 -4.22
C VAL A 123 27.66 -0.59 -4.86
N GLU A 124 28.52 -1.50 -5.32
CA GLU A 124 29.80 -1.11 -5.93
C GLU A 124 29.61 -0.42 -7.29
N LYS A 125 28.68 -0.92 -8.10
CA LYS A 125 28.43 -0.46 -9.47
C LYS A 125 26.93 -0.31 -9.70
N PRO A 126 26.32 0.78 -9.20
CA PRO A 126 24.90 1.04 -9.43
C PRO A 126 24.64 1.23 -10.94
N SER A 127 23.55 0.64 -11.43
CA SER A 127 23.12 0.80 -12.82
C SER A 127 22.61 2.22 -13.04
N GLU A 128 22.73 2.77 -14.25
CA GLU A 128 22.03 4.00 -14.61
C GLU A 128 20.52 3.85 -14.32
N ILE A 129 19.85 4.96 -13.98
CA ILE A 129 18.41 5.02 -13.73
C ILE A 129 17.80 6.24 -14.43
N HIS A 130 16.48 6.19 -14.65
CA HIS A 130 15.75 7.34 -15.18
C HIS A 130 15.59 8.42 -14.10
N ASP A 131 15.55 9.71 -14.49
CA ASP A 131 15.44 10.84 -13.53
C ASP A 131 14.19 10.80 -12.64
N PHE A 132 13.05 10.40 -13.22
CA PHE A 132 11.80 10.11 -12.51
C PHE A 132 11.90 8.96 -11.49
N ASN A 133 12.98 8.17 -11.51
CA ASN A 133 13.18 7.05 -10.61
C ASN A 133 14.27 7.35 -9.54
N SER A 134 14.42 6.43 -8.60
CA SER A 134 15.43 6.39 -7.55
C SER A 134 15.81 4.95 -7.29
N TYR A 135 16.99 4.72 -6.72
CA TYR A 135 17.38 3.37 -6.28
C TYR A 135 16.51 2.84 -5.12
N ALA A 136 15.75 3.73 -4.47
CA ALA A 136 14.89 3.45 -3.32
C ALA A 136 13.40 3.79 -3.59
N SER A 137 12.93 3.50 -4.81
CA SER A 137 11.53 3.70 -5.18
C SER A 137 10.57 2.63 -4.63
N PRO A 138 10.94 1.34 -4.56
CA PRO A 138 10.06 0.34 -3.97
C PRO A 138 9.72 0.66 -2.50
N THR A 139 8.43 0.60 -2.19
CA THR A 139 7.88 0.85 -0.87
C THR A 139 7.98 -0.41 -0.01
N PRO A 140 8.49 -0.34 1.24
CA PRO A 140 8.53 -1.52 2.10
C PRO A 140 7.13 -1.97 2.52
N VAL A 141 7.01 -3.21 3.00
CA VAL A 141 5.77 -3.74 3.58
C VAL A 141 6.00 -4.12 5.04
N LEU A 142 5.01 -3.84 5.90
CA LEU A 142 5.06 -4.04 7.35
C LEU A 142 4.01 -5.06 7.79
N GLU A 143 4.36 -5.91 8.75
CA GLU A 143 3.43 -6.83 9.41
C GLU A 143 4.05 -7.31 10.72
N GLY A 144 3.26 -7.32 11.81
CA GLY A 144 3.66 -7.96 13.06
C GLY A 144 4.96 -7.44 13.67
N GLY A 145 5.26 -6.15 13.48
CA GLY A 145 6.51 -5.53 13.97
C GLY A 145 7.76 -5.88 13.16
N LYS A 146 7.62 -6.42 11.94
CA LYS A 146 8.71 -6.61 10.98
C LYS A 146 8.52 -5.71 9.76
N ALA A 147 9.63 -5.42 9.09
CA ALA A 147 9.65 -4.68 7.83
C ALA A 147 10.35 -5.51 6.75
N TRP A 148 9.69 -5.68 5.61
CA TRP A 148 10.29 -6.30 4.42
C TRP A 148 10.57 -5.24 3.37
N ILE A 149 11.82 -5.22 2.91
CA ILE A 149 12.35 -4.18 2.05
C ILE A 149 12.95 -4.82 0.80
N SER A 150 12.67 -4.24 -0.37
CA SER A 150 13.36 -4.56 -1.62
C SER A 150 13.92 -3.29 -2.24
N PHE A 151 15.15 -3.35 -2.72
CA PHE A 151 15.75 -2.34 -3.61
C PHE A 151 15.92 -2.93 -5.02
N GLY A 152 15.05 -3.86 -5.43
CA GLY A 152 15.24 -4.65 -6.64
C GLY A 152 16.45 -5.58 -6.53
N SER A 153 17.32 -5.57 -7.56
CA SER A 153 18.47 -6.49 -7.62
C SER A 153 19.63 -6.08 -6.70
N TYR A 154 19.58 -4.86 -6.15
CA TYR A 154 20.60 -4.39 -5.21
C TYR A 154 20.49 -5.07 -3.83
N GLY A 155 19.30 -5.55 -3.46
CA GLY A 155 19.10 -6.34 -2.26
C GLY A 155 17.66 -6.39 -1.77
N THR A 156 17.32 -7.46 -1.05
CA THR A 156 16.04 -7.65 -0.35
C THR A 156 16.32 -8.11 1.07
N ALA A 157 15.58 -7.63 2.07
CA ALA A 157 15.80 -8.01 3.46
C ALA A 157 14.52 -7.98 4.30
N CYS A 158 14.56 -8.67 5.43
CA CYS A 158 13.59 -8.52 6.52
C CYS A 158 14.30 -7.98 7.77
N LEU A 159 13.69 -6.98 8.40
CA LEU A 159 14.18 -6.33 9.60
C LEU A 159 13.19 -6.47 10.76
N ALA A 160 13.72 -6.59 11.99
CA ALA A 160 12.92 -6.61 13.21
C ALA A 160 12.63 -5.19 13.72
N GLY A 161 11.50 -4.61 13.33
CA GLY A 161 10.92 -3.38 13.87
C GLY A 161 11.94 -2.25 14.10
N ARG A 162 11.72 -1.43 15.13
CA ARG A 162 12.62 -0.30 15.48
C ARG A 162 14.07 -0.71 15.73
N SER A 163 14.34 -1.96 16.09
CA SER A 163 15.72 -2.40 16.34
C SER A 163 16.56 -2.35 15.06
N GLY A 164 15.94 -2.52 13.89
CA GLY A 164 16.64 -2.61 12.61
C GLY A 164 17.57 -3.82 12.50
N GLU A 165 17.43 -4.81 13.39
CA GLU A 165 18.14 -6.09 13.29
C GLU A 165 17.77 -6.77 11.97
N VAL A 166 18.78 -7.22 11.23
CA VAL A 166 18.59 -7.94 9.97
C VAL A 166 18.27 -9.40 10.29
N LEU A 167 17.01 -9.81 10.08
CA LEU A 167 16.59 -11.20 10.28
C LEU A 167 17.07 -12.09 9.14
N TRP A 168 17.00 -11.58 7.90
CA TRP A 168 17.62 -12.19 6.73
C TRP A 168 17.81 -11.15 5.62
N GLN A 169 18.70 -11.44 4.68
CA GLN A 169 18.91 -10.63 3.47
C GLN A 169 19.29 -11.49 2.26
N ARG A 170 19.00 -11.00 1.05
CA ARG A 170 19.25 -11.63 -0.25
C ARG A 170 19.86 -10.60 -1.20
N ARG A 171 20.82 -11.04 -2.04
CA ARG A 171 21.48 -10.25 -3.10
C ARG A 171 21.64 -11.04 -4.41
N ASP A 172 21.02 -12.20 -4.48
CA ASP A 172 21.15 -13.22 -5.51
C ASP A 172 19.89 -13.30 -6.40
N LEU A 173 19.18 -12.17 -6.53
CA LEU A 173 18.03 -12.00 -7.43
C LEU A 173 18.44 -11.05 -8.56
N PRO A 174 19.13 -11.55 -9.60
CA PRO A 174 19.69 -10.71 -10.66
C PRO A 174 18.61 -10.15 -11.57
N CYS A 175 18.81 -8.90 -12.00
CA CYS A 175 17.99 -8.16 -12.95
C CYS A 175 18.68 -6.81 -13.22
N GLU A 176 18.96 -6.48 -14.46
CA GLU A 176 19.45 -5.17 -14.88
C GLU A 176 18.27 -4.19 -14.94
N HIS A 177 18.07 -3.39 -13.91
CA HIS A 177 16.92 -2.48 -13.85
C HIS A 177 16.95 -1.41 -14.95
N PHE A 178 18.12 -0.87 -15.28
CA PHE A 178 18.41 0.20 -16.27
C PHE A 178 17.65 1.53 -16.13
N ARG A 179 16.35 1.51 -15.81
CA ARG A 179 15.53 2.69 -15.51
C ARG A 179 15.23 2.79 -14.01
N GLY A 180 15.84 1.94 -13.20
CA GLY A 180 15.69 1.83 -11.75
C GLY A 180 14.59 0.84 -11.32
N PRO A 181 14.67 0.31 -10.09
CA PRO A 181 13.65 -0.60 -9.55
C PRO A 181 12.34 0.15 -9.30
N GLY A 182 11.21 -0.57 -9.30
CA GLY A 182 9.89 0.04 -9.05
C GLY A 182 8.86 -0.86 -8.38
N SER A 183 8.97 -2.18 -8.52
CA SER A 183 8.02 -3.11 -7.91
C SER A 183 8.20 -3.17 -6.39
N SER A 184 7.18 -2.75 -5.65
CA SER A 184 7.15 -2.89 -4.19
C SER A 184 6.82 -4.34 -3.81
N PRO A 185 7.38 -4.89 -2.71
CA PRO A 185 6.91 -6.15 -2.17
C PRO A 185 5.47 -6.09 -1.65
N ILE A 186 4.75 -7.20 -1.79
CA ILE A 186 3.48 -7.46 -1.10
C ILE A 186 3.60 -8.72 -0.24
N LEU A 187 2.72 -8.83 0.75
CA LEU A 187 2.57 -10.06 1.55
C LEU A 187 1.30 -10.80 1.12
N PHE A 188 1.40 -12.13 1.08
CA PHE A 188 0.26 -13.03 0.91
C PHE A 188 0.53 -14.32 1.68
N GLU A 189 -0.28 -14.63 2.69
CA GLU A 189 -0.02 -15.75 3.62
C GLU A 189 1.42 -15.66 4.21
N ASN A 190 2.27 -16.67 3.97
CA ASN A 190 3.67 -16.68 4.39
C ASN A 190 4.64 -16.20 3.29
N LEU A 191 4.13 -15.60 2.22
CA LEU A 191 4.91 -15.22 1.04
C LEU A 191 5.17 -13.71 0.98
N LEU A 192 6.40 -13.36 0.62
CA LEU A 192 6.81 -12.05 0.16
C LEU A 192 6.96 -12.09 -1.36
N ILE A 193 6.10 -11.36 -2.09
CA ILE A 193 6.00 -11.45 -3.55
C ILE A 193 6.35 -10.10 -4.19
N PHE A 194 7.17 -10.12 -5.25
CA PHE A 194 7.49 -8.93 -6.06
C PHE A 194 7.95 -9.29 -7.48
N HIS A 195 7.94 -8.29 -8.36
CA HIS A 195 8.39 -8.43 -9.75
C HIS A 195 9.86 -8.06 -9.91
N MET A 196 10.53 -8.72 -10.86
CA MET A 196 11.87 -8.41 -11.34
C MET A 196 11.83 -8.36 -12.86
N ASP A 197 11.40 -7.21 -13.38
CA ASP A 197 11.18 -6.96 -14.81
C ASP A 197 12.17 -5.92 -15.34
N GLY A 198 13.42 -6.34 -15.53
CA GLY A 198 14.53 -5.53 -16.01
C GLY A 198 14.79 -5.70 -17.51
N PHE A 199 15.91 -5.15 -17.94
CA PHE A 199 16.35 -5.16 -19.33
C PHE A 199 16.67 -6.58 -19.81
N ASP A 200 17.28 -7.38 -18.95
CA ASP A 200 17.79 -8.74 -19.22
C ASP A 200 16.83 -9.85 -18.78
N PHE A 201 16.20 -9.72 -17.61
CA PHE A 201 15.34 -10.73 -17.00
C PHE A 201 13.95 -10.19 -16.66
N GLN A 202 12.93 -11.04 -16.85
CA GLN A 202 11.55 -10.76 -16.47
C GLN A 202 10.99 -11.96 -15.70
N TYR A 203 10.81 -11.83 -14.39
CA TYR A 203 10.28 -12.89 -13.54
C TYR A 203 9.51 -12.35 -12.34
N VAL A 204 8.67 -13.21 -11.77
CA VAL A 204 8.02 -13.01 -10.47
C VAL A 204 8.64 -13.98 -9.48
N VAL A 205 8.88 -13.52 -8.26
CA VAL A 205 9.43 -14.36 -7.19
C VAL A 205 8.56 -14.26 -5.93
N ALA A 206 8.37 -15.39 -5.27
CA ALA A 206 7.88 -15.45 -3.90
C ALA A 206 8.95 -16.02 -2.97
N LEU A 207 9.22 -15.29 -1.90
CA LEU A 207 10.08 -15.73 -0.83
C LEU A 207 9.24 -16.11 0.38
N ASP A 208 9.69 -17.08 1.16
CA ASP A 208 9.19 -17.32 2.51
C ASP A 208 9.53 -16.08 3.34
N LYS A 209 8.51 -15.38 3.85
CA LYS A 209 8.71 -14.07 4.50
C LYS A 209 9.54 -14.17 5.77
N GLU A 210 9.58 -15.33 6.42
CA GLU A 210 10.30 -15.57 7.68
C GLU A 210 11.77 -15.89 7.46
N THR A 211 12.11 -16.63 6.41
CA THR A 211 13.46 -17.16 6.16
C THR A 211 14.16 -16.52 4.96
N GLY A 212 13.43 -15.81 4.11
CA GLY A 212 13.93 -15.23 2.86
C GLY A 212 14.24 -16.25 1.79
N ARG A 213 13.96 -17.55 2.00
CA ARG A 213 14.19 -18.61 1.01
C ARG A 213 13.19 -18.51 -0.13
N THR A 214 13.62 -18.80 -1.35
CA THR A 214 12.72 -18.83 -2.50
C THR A 214 11.75 -19.99 -2.37
N VAL A 215 10.44 -19.69 -2.38
CA VAL A 215 9.37 -20.69 -2.44
C VAL A 215 9.08 -21.03 -3.89
N TRP A 216 8.93 -20.02 -4.73
CA TRP A 216 8.84 -20.17 -6.18
C TRP A 216 9.42 -18.95 -6.91
N LYS A 217 9.87 -19.18 -8.15
CA LYS A 217 10.30 -18.16 -9.11
C LYS A 217 9.77 -18.58 -10.47
N VAL A 218 9.11 -17.66 -11.17
CA VAL A 218 8.53 -17.93 -12.49
C VAL A 218 9.01 -16.88 -13.47
N ASP A 219 9.71 -17.33 -14.50
CA ASP A 219 10.08 -16.48 -15.63
C ASP A 219 8.82 -16.16 -16.43
N ARG A 220 8.61 -14.88 -16.73
CA ARG A 220 7.45 -14.42 -17.48
C ARG A 220 7.59 -14.90 -18.92
N GLN A 221 6.88 -15.97 -19.28
CA GLN A 221 6.88 -16.57 -20.62
C GLN A 221 6.13 -15.68 -21.63
N VAL A 222 6.54 -14.42 -21.77
CA VAL A 222 5.90 -13.40 -22.60
C VAL A 222 6.78 -13.11 -23.81
N ASP A 223 6.22 -13.32 -25.00
CA ASP A 223 6.81 -12.78 -26.22
C ASP A 223 6.59 -11.27 -26.27
N TYR A 224 7.68 -10.51 -26.11
CA TYR A 224 7.68 -9.04 -26.17
C TYR A 224 7.84 -8.51 -27.61
N GLY A 225 8.04 -9.38 -28.61
CA GLY A 225 8.18 -9.01 -30.02
C GLY A 225 9.42 -8.16 -30.32
N THR A 226 10.44 -8.19 -29.47
CA THR A 226 11.69 -7.44 -29.62
C THR A 226 12.78 -7.99 -28.72
N GLU A 227 14.04 -7.85 -29.16
CA GLU A 227 15.21 -8.13 -28.32
C GLU A 227 15.72 -6.91 -27.54
N ASN A 228 15.18 -5.73 -27.79
CA ASN A 228 15.52 -4.55 -27.01
C ASN A 228 14.89 -4.64 -25.61
N GLY A 229 15.72 -4.90 -24.60
CA GLY A 229 15.32 -4.99 -23.20
C GLY A 229 14.61 -3.75 -22.67
N ASP A 230 14.75 -2.59 -23.31
CA ASP A 230 14.06 -1.37 -22.86
C ASP A 230 12.52 -1.56 -22.88
N PHE A 231 12.01 -2.36 -23.83
CA PHE A 231 10.61 -2.71 -24.03
C PHE A 231 10.15 -3.99 -23.31
N LYS A 232 11.02 -4.61 -22.50
CA LYS A 232 10.70 -5.81 -21.70
C LYS A 232 10.45 -5.48 -20.22
N LYS A 233 10.77 -4.25 -19.80
CA LYS A 233 10.68 -3.81 -18.40
C LYS A 233 9.28 -3.51 -17.94
N ALA A 234 9.08 -3.61 -16.62
CA ALA A 234 7.90 -3.11 -15.94
C ALA A 234 8.26 -2.72 -14.50
N PHE A 235 7.41 -1.91 -13.90
CA PHE A 235 7.64 -1.31 -12.57
C PHE A 235 6.48 -1.58 -11.62
N CYS A 236 5.44 -2.28 -12.08
CA CYS A 236 4.21 -2.53 -11.36
C CYS A 236 4.45 -3.29 -10.04
N THR A 237 3.69 -2.90 -9.02
CA THR A 237 3.48 -3.69 -7.79
C THR A 237 2.24 -4.58 -8.00
N PRO A 238 2.29 -5.91 -7.81
CA PRO A 238 1.15 -6.80 -8.07
C PRO A 238 0.04 -6.69 -7.02
N THR A 239 -1.18 -7.11 -7.38
CA THR A 239 -2.34 -7.15 -6.47
C THR A 239 -2.87 -8.57 -6.33
N ILE A 240 -3.28 -8.97 -5.13
CA ILE A 240 -4.04 -10.20 -4.91
C ILE A 240 -5.53 -9.85 -5.02
N ILE A 241 -6.27 -10.65 -5.79
CA ILE A 241 -7.73 -10.58 -5.88
C ILE A 241 -8.32 -11.94 -5.52
N GLU A 242 -9.60 -11.98 -5.20
CA GLU A 242 -10.35 -13.23 -5.02
C GLU A 242 -11.37 -13.40 -6.17
N VAL A 243 -11.37 -14.58 -6.78
CA VAL A 243 -12.31 -14.96 -7.85
C VAL A 243 -12.84 -16.34 -7.52
N ASP A 244 -14.15 -16.47 -7.34
CA ASP A 244 -14.83 -17.72 -6.97
C ASP A 244 -14.20 -18.41 -5.73
N GLY A 245 -13.80 -17.61 -4.74
CA GLY A 245 -13.14 -18.08 -3.51
C GLY A 245 -11.69 -18.53 -3.69
N GLN A 246 -11.08 -18.30 -4.86
CA GLN A 246 -9.67 -18.59 -5.12
C GLN A 246 -8.85 -17.31 -5.31
N PRO A 247 -7.67 -17.20 -4.68
CA PRO A 247 -6.83 -16.04 -4.83
C PRO A 247 -6.11 -16.07 -6.19
N GLN A 248 -6.02 -14.91 -6.84
CA GLN A 248 -5.21 -14.70 -8.04
C GLN A 248 -4.26 -13.52 -7.83
N LEU A 249 -2.98 -13.70 -8.17
CA LEU A 249 -1.98 -12.64 -8.24
C LEU A 249 -2.04 -11.97 -9.62
N ILE A 250 -2.58 -10.77 -9.68
CA ILE A 250 -2.61 -9.97 -10.91
C ILE A 250 -1.27 -9.26 -11.06
N SER A 251 -0.59 -9.58 -12.16
CA SER A 251 0.81 -9.28 -12.38
C SER A 251 1.03 -8.66 -13.78
N PRO A 252 0.79 -7.34 -13.93
CA PRO A 252 1.17 -6.62 -15.14
C PRO A 252 2.68 -6.66 -15.37
N THR A 253 3.07 -6.79 -16.63
CA THR A 253 4.45 -6.68 -17.13
C THR A 253 4.49 -5.69 -18.30
N SER A 254 5.56 -5.69 -19.11
CA SER A 254 5.71 -4.73 -20.18
C SER A 254 4.54 -4.80 -21.17
N LYS A 255 4.34 -5.92 -21.87
CA LYS A 255 3.34 -6.04 -22.97
C LYS A 255 2.21 -7.04 -22.69
N ALA A 256 2.01 -7.38 -21.43
CA ALA A 256 1.03 -8.37 -21.00
C ALA A 256 0.67 -8.18 -19.53
N CYS A 257 -0.46 -8.75 -19.12
CA CYS A 257 -0.77 -8.98 -17.73
C CYS A 257 -1.06 -10.47 -17.53
N LEU A 258 -0.49 -11.04 -16.47
CA LEU A 258 -0.70 -12.44 -16.10
C LEU A 258 -1.48 -12.48 -14.79
N ALA A 259 -2.41 -13.42 -14.66
CA ALA A 259 -2.88 -13.89 -13.37
C ALA A 259 -2.17 -15.18 -13.01
N LEU A 260 -1.57 -15.21 -11.82
CA LEU A 260 -0.87 -16.37 -11.30
C LEU A 260 -1.58 -16.88 -10.03
N ASP A 261 -1.52 -18.18 -9.77
CA ASP A 261 -1.78 -18.70 -8.42
C ASP A 261 -0.67 -18.15 -7.50
N PRO A 262 -1.00 -17.36 -6.45
CA PRO A 262 0.02 -16.76 -5.59
C PRO A 262 0.81 -17.77 -4.77
N ARG A 263 0.27 -18.97 -4.53
CA ARG A 263 0.93 -20.03 -3.75
C ARG A 263 1.96 -20.78 -4.55
N THR A 264 1.78 -20.89 -5.87
CA THR A 264 2.64 -21.73 -6.72
C THR A 264 3.32 -20.97 -7.86
N GLY A 265 2.91 -19.74 -8.15
CA GLY A 265 3.33 -18.96 -9.33
C GLY A 265 2.78 -19.50 -10.65
N LYS A 266 1.92 -20.53 -10.64
CA LYS A 266 1.39 -21.12 -11.87
C LYS A 266 0.45 -20.14 -12.54
N GLU A 267 0.64 -19.92 -13.84
CA GLU A 267 -0.24 -19.07 -14.61
C GLU A 267 -1.66 -19.66 -14.73
N ILE A 268 -2.64 -18.79 -14.50
CA ILE A 268 -4.07 -19.06 -14.65
C ILE A 268 -4.53 -18.55 -16.02
N TRP A 269 -4.35 -17.25 -16.26
CA TRP A 269 -4.66 -16.61 -17.53
C TRP A 269 -3.70 -15.46 -17.84
N ARG A 270 -3.71 -14.99 -19.09
CA ARG A 270 -2.99 -13.79 -19.52
C ARG A 270 -3.80 -12.96 -20.51
N ILE A 271 -3.53 -11.67 -20.54
CA ILE A 271 -3.87 -10.78 -21.66
C ILE A 271 -2.60 -10.16 -22.23
N ARG A 272 -2.62 -9.80 -23.51
CA ARG A 272 -1.53 -9.11 -24.21
C ARG A 272 -1.99 -7.75 -24.71
N TYR A 273 -1.06 -6.81 -24.77
CA TYR A 273 -1.29 -5.47 -25.29
C TYR A 273 -0.04 -4.93 -25.99
N LYS A 274 -0.19 -3.83 -26.75
CA LYS A 274 0.87 -3.30 -27.61
C LYS A 274 1.77 -2.30 -26.90
N GLU A 275 1.21 -1.60 -25.92
CA GLU A 275 1.92 -0.69 -25.02
C GLU A 275 2.90 -1.47 -24.15
N PHE A 276 3.76 -0.76 -23.42
CA PHE A 276 4.87 -1.37 -22.70
C PHE A 276 5.12 -0.68 -21.36
N SER A 277 5.91 -1.27 -20.47
CA SER A 277 6.30 -0.67 -19.18
C SER A 277 5.14 -0.36 -18.24
N ALA A 278 4.32 -1.36 -17.88
CA ALA A 278 3.29 -1.19 -16.86
C ALA A 278 3.89 -0.77 -15.49
N THR A 279 3.30 0.26 -14.88
CA THR A 279 3.73 0.87 -13.61
C THR A 279 2.61 0.86 -12.55
N VAL A 280 1.37 0.96 -13.00
CA VAL A 280 0.17 1.16 -12.17
C VAL A 280 -0.27 -0.16 -11.55
N ARG A 281 -0.55 -0.11 -10.25
CA ARG A 281 -1.08 -1.26 -9.50
C ARG A 281 -2.51 -1.60 -10.00
N PRO A 282 -2.83 -2.86 -10.32
CA PRO A 282 -4.18 -3.27 -10.71
C PRO A 282 -5.20 -3.03 -9.61
N VAL A 283 -6.41 -2.67 -10.01
CA VAL A 283 -7.56 -2.48 -9.11
C VAL A 283 -8.64 -3.49 -9.48
N TYR A 284 -9.31 -4.06 -8.49
CA TYR A 284 -10.38 -5.04 -8.67
C TYR A 284 -11.68 -4.53 -8.05
N GLY A 285 -12.78 -4.69 -8.77
CA GLY A 285 -14.12 -4.40 -8.29
C GLY A 285 -15.16 -4.66 -9.38
N HIS A 286 -16.41 -4.87 -8.97
CA HIS A 286 -17.50 -5.21 -9.90
C HIS A 286 -17.22 -6.44 -10.79
N GLY A 287 -16.44 -7.39 -10.27
CA GLY A 287 -16.02 -8.58 -11.03
C GLY A 287 -15.01 -8.30 -12.14
N LEU A 288 -14.45 -7.09 -12.22
CA LEU A 288 -13.50 -6.68 -13.26
C LEU A 288 -12.17 -6.26 -12.64
N VAL A 289 -11.09 -6.61 -13.33
CA VAL A 289 -9.73 -6.15 -13.04
C VAL A 289 -9.38 -5.02 -14.00
N PHE A 290 -9.04 -3.86 -13.46
CA PHE A 290 -8.62 -2.68 -14.21
C PHE A 290 -7.10 -2.69 -14.35
N ILE A 291 -6.64 -2.85 -15.59
CA ILE A 291 -5.22 -2.99 -15.95
C ILE A 291 -4.82 -1.84 -16.86
N ASN A 292 -3.86 -1.04 -16.39
CA ASN A 292 -3.23 -0.01 -17.19
C ASN A 292 -2.04 -0.60 -17.98
N THR A 293 -1.97 -0.33 -19.28
CA THR A 293 -0.98 -0.91 -20.18
C THR A 293 0.38 -0.20 -20.18
N GLY A 294 0.53 0.86 -19.38
CA GLY A 294 1.80 1.52 -19.10
C GLY A 294 2.11 2.70 -20.03
N PHE A 295 3.29 2.67 -20.61
CA PHE A 295 3.87 3.73 -21.42
C PHE A 295 3.60 3.55 -22.92
N GLY A 296 3.62 4.67 -23.66
CA GLY A 296 3.16 4.76 -25.04
C GLY A 296 1.77 5.37 -25.11
N LYS A 297 0.91 4.85 -25.99
CA LYS A 297 -0.52 5.22 -26.02
C LYS A 297 -1.28 4.42 -24.96
N ALA A 298 -1.01 4.73 -23.69
CA ALA A 298 -1.55 4.04 -22.52
C ALA A 298 -3.05 3.76 -22.66
N ALA A 299 -3.45 2.53 -22.34
CA ALA A 299 -4.82 2.11 -22.32
C ALA A 299 -5.18 1.54 -20.94
N LEU A 300 -6.46 1.60 -20.62
CA LEU A 300 -7.06 0.94 -19.47
C LEU A 300 -7.97 -0.17 -19.98
N HIS A 301 -7.65 -1.40 -19.62
CA HIS A 301 -8.46 -2.58 -19.92
C HIS A 301 -9.23 -2.99 -18.67
N ALA A 302 -10.54 -3.23 -18.82
CA ALA A 302 -11.33 -3.93 -17.82
C ALA A 302 -11.46 -5.40 -18.22
N VAL A 303 -10.90 -6.26 -17.39
CA VAL A 303 -10.74 -7.69 -17.69
C VAL A 303 -11.56 -8.51 -16.71
N ASP A 304 -12.32 -9.45 -17.24
CA ASP A 304 -12.99 -10.49 -16.46
C ASP A 304 -11.98 -11.58 -16.07
N PRO A 305 -11.75 -11.83 -14.77
CA PRO A 305 -10.67 -12.69 -14.32
C PRO A 305 -11.05 -14.18 -14.21
N THR A 306 -12.20 -14.59 -14.75
CA THR A 306 -12.71 -15.97 -14.66
C THR A 306 -12.17 -16.93 -15.74
N GLY A 307 -11.34 -16.42 -16.66
CA GLY A 307 -10.81 -17.18 -17.79
C GLY A 307 -9.59 -18.08 -17.48
N GLN A 308 -9.13 -18.81 -18.50
CA GLN A 308 -7.91 -19.63 -18.45
C GLN A 308 -7.10 -19.50 -19.75
N GLY A 309 -5.78 -19.53 -19.65
CA GLY A 309 -4.87 -19.40 -20.80
C GLY A 309 -4.81 -17.98 -21.38
N ASP A 310 -4.56 -17.85 -22.68
CA ASP A 310 -4.58 -16.53 -23.34
C ASP A 310 -6.03 -16.08 -23.58
N VAL A 311 -6.45 -15.06 -22.83
CA VAL A 311 -7.82 -14.54 -22.82
C VAL A 311 -7.94 -13.16 -23.44
N THR A 312 -6.90 -12.73 -24.18
CA THR A 312 -6.81 -11.38 -24.78
C THR A 312 -8.06 -11.02 -25.58
N GLU A 313 -8.56 -11.93 -26.42
CA GLU A 313 -9.69 -11.67 -27.32
C GLU A 313 -11.07 -11.92 -26.68
N THR A 314 -11.13 -12.50 -25.48
CA THR A 314 -12.38 -13.05 -24.91
C THR A 314 -12.80 -12.40 -23.60
N HIS A 315 -11.87 -11.88 -22.80
CA HIS A 315 -12.16 -11.41 -21.44
C HIS A 315 -11.94 -9.91 -21.21
N ILE A 316 -11.42 -9.18 -22.20
CA ILE A 316 -11.42 -7.71 -22.17
C ILE A 316 -12.85 -7.23 -22.45
N LYS A 317 -13.55 -6.74 -21.42
CA LYS A 317 -14.96 -6.31 -21.54
C LYS A 317 -15.08 -4.91 -22.14
N TRP A 318 -14.17 -4.02 -21.78
CA TRP A 318 -14.06 -2.69 -22.38
C TRP A 318 -12.63 -2.18 -22.29
N SER A 319 -12.33 -1.18 -23.13
CA SER A 319 -11.04 -0.48 -23.12
C SER A 319 -11.21 1.02 -23.29
N ALA A 320 -10.36 1.80 -22.63
CA ALA A 320 -10.26 3.24 -22.79
C ALA A 320 -8.81 3.65 -23.08
N ALA A 321 -8.59 4.67 -23.92
CA ALA A 321 -7.25 5.13 -24.29
C ALA A 321 -7.04 6.65 -24.08
N LYS A 322 -8.10 7.39 -23.77
CA LYS A 322 -8.04 8.83 -23.53
C LYS A 322 -7.97 9.10 -22.04
N GLY A 323 -7.08 10.00 -21.62
CA GLY A 323 -6.96 10.39 -20.21
C GLY A 323 -6.31 9.34 -19.30
N ILE A 324 -5.73 8.28 -19.89
CA ILE A 324 -5.11 7.18 -19.13
C ILE A 324 -3.69 7.56 -18.72
N PRO A 325 -3.34 7.50 -17.42
CA PRO A 325 -1.98 7.79 -16.94
C PRO A 325 -0.96 6.75 -17.34
N SER A 326 0.33 7.10 -17.23
CA SER A 326 1.43 6.13 -17.34
C SER A 326 2.14 5.84 -16.02
N LYS A 327 1.85 6.59 -14.93
CA LYS A 327 2.50 6.38 -13.61
C LYS A 327 1.53 6.40 -12.43
N PRO A 328 0.69 7.43 -12.22
CA PRO A 328 -0.26 7.41 -11.10
C PRO A 328 -1.24 6.26 -11.20
N SER A 329 -1.45 5.53 -10.09
CA SER A 329 -2.48 4.48 -10.09
C SER A 329 -3.88 5.09 -10.08
N HIS A 330 -4.86 4.35 -10.59
CA HIS A 330 -6.28 4.73 -10.53
C HIS A 330 -6.91 4.27 -9.21
N VAL A 331 -7.95 4.98 -8.77
CA VAL A 331 -8.69 4.69 -7.53
C VAL A 331 -10.14 4.38 -7.87
N LEU A 332 -10.65 3.25 -7.38
CA LEU A 332 -12.04 2.82 -7.57
C LEU A 332 -12.86 3.20 -6.34
N VAL A 333 -13.81 4.11 -6.50
CA VAL A 333 -14.75 4.52 -5.45
C VAL A 333 -16.15 4.20 -5.93
N ASP A 334 -16.84 3.31 -5.21
CA ASP A 334 -18.14 2.79 -5.60
C ASP A 334 -18.11 2.29 -7.06
N ASP A 335 -18.90 2.89 -7.96
CA ASP A 335 -18.98 2.54 -9.38
C ASP A 335 -18.06 3.40 -10.28
N LEU A 336 -17.14 4.17 -9.71
CA LEU A 336 -16.37 5.20 -10.40
C LEU A 336 -14.86 4.97 -10.31
N LEU A 337 -14.18 5.07 -11.46
CA LEU A 337 -12.73 5.05 -11.55
C LEU A 337 -12.20 6.47 -11.74
N PHE A 338 -11.37 6.91 -10.80
CA PHE A 338 -10.70 8.20 -10.84
C PHE A 338 -9.21 8.03 -11.11
N MET A 339 -8.68 8.88 -11.97
CA MET A 339 -7.26 8.89 -12.31
C MET A 339 -6.79 10.28 -12.69
N VAL A 340 -5.48 10.50 -12.62
CA VAL A 340 -4.84 11.72 -13.11
C VAL A 340 -3.73 11.36 -14.08
N HIS A 341 -3.87 11.80 -15.33
CA HIS A 341 -2.80 11.70 -16.32
C HIS A 341 -1.57 12.47 -15.84
N ASP A 342 -0.39 12.01 -16.20
CA ASP A 342 0.90 12.55 -15.77
C ASP A 342 1.03 14.08 -15.95
N GLY A 343 0.41 14.64 -16.98
CA GLY A 343 0.33 16.09 -17.25
C GLY A 343 -0.88 16.82 -16.63
N GLY A 344 -1.50 16.24 -15.60
CA GLY A 344 -2.52 16.91 -14.77
C GLY A 344 -3.94 16.97 -15.34
N ALA A 345 -4.32 16.05 -16.23
CA ALA A 345 -5.72 15.88 -16.61
C ALA A 345 -6.34 14.80 -15.72
N ALA A 346 -7.26 15.18 -14.83
CA ALA A 346 -8.04 14.24 -14.05
C ALA A 346 -9.23 13.73 -14.86
N THR A 347 -9.52 12.44 -14.74
CA THR A 347 -10.60 11.78 -15.48
C THR A 347 -11.40 10.89 -14.55
N CYS A 348 -12.71 10.84 -14.77
CA CYS A 348 -13.63 9.91 -14.11
C CYS A 348 -14.34 9.04 -15.15
N PHE A 349 -14.38 7.74 -14.90
CA PHE A 349 -15.09 6.75 -15.70
C PHE A 349 -16.12 5.99 -14.86
N GLU A 350 -17.21 5.56 -15.48
CA GLU A 350 -18.01 4.45 -14.97
C GLU A 350 -17.19 3.16 -15.04
N ALA A 351 -16.98 2.51 -13.89
CA ALA A 351 -16.09 1.35 -13.77
C ALA A 351 -16.58 0.13 -14.57
N THR A 352 -17.89 -0.08 -14.68
CA THR A 352 -18.45 -1.25 -15.35
C THR A 352 -18.55 -1.10 -16.87
N THR A 353 -18.66 0.14 -17.38
CA THR A 353 -18.92 0.41 -18.81
C THR A 353 -17.74 1.06 -19.54
N GLY A 354 -16.79 1.65 -18.82
CA GLY A 354 -15.71 2.44 -19.40
C GLY A 354 -16.16 3.80 -19.95
N LYS A 355 -17.40 4.22 -19.69
CA LYS A 355 -17.91 5.52 -20.12
C LYS A 355 -17.22 6.64 -19.35
N GLN A 356 -16.51 7.52 -20.06
CA GLN A 356 -15.95 8.73 -19.48
C GLN A 356 -17.08 9.68 -19.07
N LEU A 357 -17.11 10.09 -17.80
CA LEU A 357 -18.09 11.02 -17.27
C LEU A 357 -17.62 12.47 -17.37
N TRP A 358 -16.38 12.72 -16.96
CA TRP A 358 -15.75 14.04 -17.07
C TRP A 358 -14.24 13.91 -17.21
N GLN A 359 -13.61 14.96 -17.72
CA GLN A 359 -12.16 15.11 -17.77
C GLN A 359 -11.78 16.58 -17.61
N GLU A 360 -11.04 16.92 -16.56
CA GLU A 360 -10.72 18.31 -16.20
C GLU A 360 -9.24 18.51 -15.92
N ARG A 361 -8.76 19.74 -16.11
CA ARG A 361 -7.35 20.09 -15.91
C ARG A 361 -7.11 20.53 -14.46
N LEU A 362 -6.34 19.76 -13.71
CA LEU A 362 -5.88 20.13 -12.37
C LEU A 362 -4.64 21.05 -12.41
N GLY A 363 -3.84 20.94 -13.47
CA GLY A 363 -2.56 21.62 -13.62
C GLY A 363 -1.45 21.01 -12.75
N GLY A 364 -0.20 21.15 -13.19
CA GLY A 364 0.95 20.45 -12.59
C GLY A 364 1.19 19.06 -13.19
N ASN A 365 2.27 18.42 -12.75
CA ASN A 365 2.63 17.07 -13.17
C ASN A 365 2.41 16.07 -12.04
N PHE A 366 2.02 14.84 -12.34
CA PHE A 366 1.62 13.85 -11.35
C PHE A 366 2.37 12.53 -11.55
N THR A 367 2.85 11.98 -10.45
CA THR A 367 3.43 10.62 -10.34
C THR A 367 2.84 9.88 -9.15
N SER A 368 2.52 10.60 -8.07
CA SER A 368 1.74 10.12 -6.92
C SER A 368 0.37 9.60 -7.34
N THR A 369 -0.02 8.47 -6.74
CA THR A 369 -1.41 7.97 -6.81
C THR A 369 -2.32 8.90 -6.00
N PRO A 370 -3.56 9.17 -6.46
CA PRO A 370 -4.55 9.89 -5.66
C PRO A 370 -4.94 9.13 -4.40
N LEU A 371 -5.32 9.84 -3.35
CA LEU A 371 -5.83 9.24 -2.10
C LEU A 371 -7.33 9.45 -2.01
N TYR A 372 -8.08 8.40 -1.68
CA TYR A 372 -9.50 8.50 -1.35
C TYR A 372 -9.73 8.47 0.17
N ALA A 373 -10.56 9.37 0.68
CA ALA A 373 -11.11 9.33 2.04
C ALA A 373 -12.41 10.14 2.12
N ASP A 374 -13.45 9.60 2.78
CA ASP A 374 -14.68 10.33 3.11
C ASP A 374 -15.29 11.11 1.93
N GLY A 375 -15.51 10.43 0.81
CA GLY A 375 -16.13 11.01 -0.40
C GLY A 375 -15.25 12.01 -1.16
N LYS A 376 -13.96 12.10 -0.83
CA LYS A 376 -13.03 13.08 -1.41
C LYS A 376 -11.77 12.39 -1.94
N LEU A 377 -11.14 13.02 -2.93
CA LEU A 377 -9.92 12.58 -3.58
C LEU A 377 -8.85 13.67 -3.48
N TRP A 378 -7.67 13.32 -2.96
CA TRP A 378 -6.51 14.21 -2.92
C TRP A 378 -5.51 13.83 -3.99
N PHE A 379 -5.06 14.82 -4.76
CA PHE A 379 -4.08 14.69 -5.83
C PHE A 379 -2.85 15.52 -5.47
N PHE A 380 -1.67 14.91 -5.53
CA PHE A 380 -0.40 15.52 -5.12
C PHE A 380 0.55 15.62 -6.32
N SER A 381 0.95 16.84 -6.68
CA SER A 381 1.79 17.09 -7.85
C SER A 381 3.29 17.04 -7.52
N GLN A 382 4.11 16.84 -8.56
CA GLN A 382 5.57 16.86 -8.51
C GLN A 382 6.16 18.21 -8.12
N GLU A 383 5.35 19.27 -8.20
CA GLU A 383 5.68 20.66 -7.84
C GLU A 383 5.10 21.05 -6.47
N GLY A 384 4.33 20.19 -5.81
CA GLY A 384 3.78 20.42 -4.48
C GLY A 384 2.35 20.99 -4.47
N LYS A 385 1.73 21.10 -5.66
CA LYS A 385 0.31 21.44 -5.75
C LYS A 385 -0.52 20.28 -5.21
N ILE A 386 -1.48 20.60 -4.35
CA ILE A 386 -2.44 19.66 -3.79
C ILE A 386 -3.84 20.09 -4.21
N LYS A 387 -4.54 19.21 -4.93
CA LYS A 387 -5.93 19.41 -5.36
C LYS A 387 -6.83 18.42 -4.65
N VAL A 388 -7.98 18.88 -4.19
CA VAL A 388 -8.99 18.04 -3.54
C VAL A 388 -10.27 18.12 -4.33
N LEU A 389 -10.75 16.97 -4.77
CA LEU A 389 -11.99 16.83 -5.53
C LEU A 389 -13.00 16.03 -4.71
N LYS A 390 -14.28 16.25 -4.99
CA LYS A 390 -15.32 15.31 -4.58
C LYS A 390 -15.25 14.06 -5.46
N ALA A 391 -15.39 12.88 -4.85
CA ALA A 391 -15.51 11.61 -5.57
C ALA A 391 -16.94 11.48 -6.12
N SER A 392 -17.23 12.17 -7.23
CA SER A 392 -18.57 12.21 -7.81
C SER A 392 -18.60 12.06 -9.33
N ARG A 393 -19.81 11.79 -9.84
CA ARG A 393 -20.13 11.71 -11.28
C ARG A 393 -20.01 13.05 -12.00
N GLU A 394 -20.02 14.15 -11.26
CA GLU A 394 -19.74 15.49 -11.74
C GLU A 394 -18.42 15.98 -11.14
N PHE A 395 -17.70 16.82 -11.88
CA PHE A 395 -16.49 17.43 -11.39
C PHE A 395 -16.82 18.53 -10.38
N GLU A 396 -16.24 18.42 -9.18
CA GLU A 396 -16.38 19.42 -8.12
C GLU A 396 -15.04 19.52 -7.38
N GLU A 397 -14.37 20.66 -7.51
CA GLU A 397 -13.16 20.97 -6.75
C GLU A 397 -13.53 21.52 -5.37
N LEU A 398 -12.98 20.90 -4.33
CA LEU A 398 -13.23 21.22 -2.92
C LEU A 398 -12.10 22.05 -2.29
N GLY A 399 -10.92 22.05 -2.90
CA GLY A 399 -9.78 22.82 -2.42
C GLY A 399 -8.54 22.72 -3.29
N GLU A 400 -7.72 23.76 -3.21
CA GLU A 400 -6.38 23.83 -3.78
C GLU A 400 -5.42 24.38 -2.73
N SER A 401 -4.20 23.82 -2.69
CA SER A 401 -3.12 24.31 -1.83
C SER A 401 -1.76 23.96 -2.43
N GLN A 402 -0.70 24.45 -1.79
CA GLN A 402 0.69 24.27 -2.20
C GLN A 402 1.52 23.96 -0.95
N LEU A 403 2.29 22.87 -0.98
CA LEU A 403 3.14 22.47 0.15
C LEU A 403 4.47 21.87 -0.33
N GLY A 404 5.55 22.28 0.33
CA GLY A 404 6.88 21.69 0.17
C GLY A 404 7.47 21.84 -1.23
N ASP A 405 8.41 20.95 -1.55
CA ASP A 405 9.16 20.90 -2.82
C ASP A 405 8.63 19.82 -3.78
N GLY A 406 7.39 19.38 -3.57
CA GLY A 406 6.67 18.45 -4.42
C GLY A 406 6.78 16.98 -4.06
N PHE A 407 5.82 16.22 -4.58
CA PHE A 407 5.54 14.85 -4.17
C PHE A 407 5.72 13.89 -5.34
N MET A 408 6.68 12.98 -5.19
CA MET A 408 6.88 11.84 -6.10
C MET A 408 6.25 10.57 -5.54
N ALA A 409 6.24 10.44 -4.20
CA ALA A 409 5.68 9.31 -3.48
C ALA A 409 4.17 9.50 -3.24
N SER A 410 3.46 8.39 -3.08
CA SER A 410 2.03 8.42 -2.72
C SER A 410 1.87 8.67 -1.22
N PRO A 411 0.75 9.28 -0.77
CA PRO A 411 0.54 9.61 0.63
C PRO A 411 0.26 8.36 1.48
N ALA A 412 0.38 8.52 2.80
CA ALA A 412 -0.20 7.60 3.78
C ALA A 412 -1.15 8.33 4.72
N VAL A 413 -2.09 7.59 5.28
CA VAL A 413 -3.03 8.08 6.29
C VAL A 413 -2.99 7.18 7.51
N SER A 414 -2.89 7.80 8.68
CA SER A 414 -3.06 7.11 9.96
C SER A 414 -3.58 8.12 10.98
N ASP A 415 -4.63 7.74 11.70
CA ASP A 415 -5.23 8.42 12.85
C ASP A 415 -5.72 9.83 12.47
N ASP A 416 -6.48 9.90 11.38
CA ASP A 416 -7.00 11.14 10.78
C ASP A 416 -5.91 12.15 10.36
N VAL A 417 -4.70 11.67 10.11
CA VAL A 417 -3.54 12.50 9.76
C VAL A 417 -2.92 12.04 8.45
N LEU A 418 -2.55 13.02 7.62
CA LEU A 418 -1.83 12.82 6.37
C LEU A 418 -0.32 12.75 6.65
N TYR A 419 0.33 11.77 6.05
CA TYR A 419 1.78 11.65 5.99
C TYR A 419 2.24 11.76 4.54
N LEU A 420 2.95 12.84 4.23
CA LEU A 420 3.38 13.16 2.87
C LEU A 420 4.90 13.15 2.78
N ARG A 421 5.44 12.33 1.87
CA ARG A 421 6.87 12.36 1.53
C ARG A 421 7.09 13.28 0.33
N SER A 422 7.68 14.45 0.58
CA SER A 422 8.17 15.32 -0.48
C SER A 422 9.56 14.88 -0.95
N ARG A 423 10.21 15.65 -1.83
CA ARG A 423 11.56 15.33 -2.31
C ARG A 423 12.60 15.36 -1.19
N SER A 424 12.42 16.21 -0.18
CA SER A 424 13.39 16.43 0.90
C SER A 424 12.89 16.12 2.31
N ASN A 425 11.57 15.99 2.53
CA ASN A 425 11.00 15.89 3.87
C ASN A 425 9.86 14.87 3.95
N LEU A 426 9.66 14.29 5.13
CA LEU A 426 8.39 13.68 5.53
C LEU A 426 7.59 14.67 6.38
N TYR A 427 6.33 14.91 6.03
CA TYR A 427 5.41 15.78 6.75
C TYR A 427 4.37 14.97 7.49
N ARG A 428 3.99 15.43 8.68
CA ARG A 428 2.76 15.04 9.39
C ARG A 428 1.79 16.21 9.39
N ILE A 429 0.59 16.00 8.86
CA ILE A 429 -0.37 17.08 8.57
C ILE A 429 -1.75 16.72 9.11
N GLY A 430 -2.32 17.61 9.93
CA GLY A 430 -3.68 17.45 10.45
C GLY A 430 -3.79 17.72 11.95
N SER A 431 -5.02 17.75 12.46
CA SER A 431 -5.35 18.07 13.85
C SER A 431 -5.41 16.87 14.80
N GLY A 432 -5.17 15.64 14.30
CA GLY A 432 -5.16 14.43 15.13
C GLY A 432 -4.20 14.59 16.32
N LYS A 433 -4.75 14.59 17.53
CA LYS A 433 -3.95 14.46 18.76
C LYS A 433 -3.32 13.08 18.73
N VAL A 434 -2.02 13.00 19.02
CA VAL A 434 -1.42 11.73 19.39
C VAL A 434 -1.98 11.40 20.77
N GLY A 435 -2.55 10.20 20.94
CA GLY A 435 -2.97 9.71 22.26
C GLY A 435 -1.79 9.87 23.24
N SER A 436 -2.07 10.52 24.38
CA SER A 436 -1.13 10.71 25.48
C SER A 436 -0.84 9.40 26.20
#